data_AF-A0A3D5Z9J7-F1
#
_entry.id   AF-A0A3D5Z9J7-F1
#
_cell.length_a   1.000
_cell.length_b   1.000
_cell.length_c   1.000
_cell.angle_alpha   90.00
_cell.angle_beta   90.00
_cell.angle_gamma   90.00
#
_symmetry.space_group_name_H-M   'P 1'
#
loop_
_entity.id
_entity.type
_entity.pdbx_description
1 polymer ?
#
loop_
_entity_poly.entity_id
_entity_poly.type
_entity_poly.pdbx_seq_one_letter_code
_entity_poly.pdbx_strand_id
1 'polypeptide(L)'
;MKFRTELNIKPAPFQISPFEGMVFMGSCFSDHMGERFKKLGIPLLTNPFGVIFHPLPLLEIVLKALDPEFSYSAAGLFYYENRYYSLTHHGSYSGKSEEKLLEKLNNDLELLRSGLAESKALCLTLGTSFGYEREGRIVANCHKLPQSFFQKKLSNSAVIEKKLEAVIEALHRKNPSLKIVLTVSPVRHVKDGLVENNRSKAQLLTAVHNVCESTGNAFYFPSYELVVDDLRDYRFFKKDLVHPSEMAVDYVQEAFLKFVFDEKSIKVIEELQKFQLFQSHKVSSENKEIHELKVQEKKSELTKKYPMVEV
;
A
#
# COMPACT_ATOMS: atom_id res chain seq x y z
N MET A 1 -21.51 20.98 20.13
CA MET A 1 -22.26 20.08 19.23
C MET A 1 -21.27 19.06 18.65
N LYS A 2 -21.55 17.76 18.74
CA LYS A 2 -20.68 16.70 18.21
C LYS A 2 -21.07 16.44 16.76
N PHE A 3 -20.15 16.68 15.81
CA PHE A 3 -20.44 16.61 14.36
C PHE A 3 -19.96 15.31 13.70
N ARG A 4 -19.28 14.44 14.46
CA ARG A 4 -18.66 13.20 13.96
C ARG A 4 -18.81 12.08 14.97
N THR A 5 -18.86 10.85 14.47
CA THR A 5 -18.71 9.64 15.27
C THR A 5 -17.25 9.22 15.19
N GLU A 6 -16.42 9.87 16.00
CA GLU A 6 -14.97 9.68 15.96
C GLU A 6 -14.60 8.24 16.29
N LEU A 7 -13.82 7.61 15.40
CA LEU A 7 -13.28 6.29 15.61
C LEU A 7 -12.03 6.40 16.48
N ASN A 8 -12.06 5.78 17.66
CA ASN A 8 -10.89 5.72 18.53
C ASN A 8 -9.95 4.59 18.08
N ILE A 9 -8.86 4.94 17.43
CA ILE A 9 -7.85 3.98 16.97
C ILE A 9 -6.92 3.65 18.14
N LYS A 10 -6.88 2.39 18.52
CA LYS A 10 -5.89 1.90 19.48
C LYS A 10 -4.55 1.73 18.77
N PRO A 11 -3.43 2.12 19.39
CA PRO A 11 -2.10 1.78 18.87
C PRO A 11 -1.97 0.28 18.65
N ALA A 12 -1.21 -0.11 17.63
CA ALA A 12 -0.87 -1.50 17.41
C ALA A 12 -0.08 -2.07 18.61
N PRO A 13 -0.12 -3.38 18.87
CA PRO A 13 0.65 -4.01 19.95
C PRO A 13 2.16 -4.14 19.61
N PHE A 14 2.63 -3.40 18.60
CA PHE A 14 4.01 -3.29 18.18
C PHE A 14 4.32 -1.83 17.87
N GLN A 15 5.60 -1.51 17.78
CA GLN A 15 6.09 -0.20 17.38
C GLN A 15 7.11 -0.39 16.26
N ILE A 16 7.09 0.53 15.30
CA ILE A 16 8.09 0.63 14.24
C ILE A 16 8.94 1.85 14.56
N SER A 17 10.25 1.77 14.37
CA SER A 17 11.10 2.96 14.43
C SER A 17 10.92 3.80 13.16
N PRO A 18 10.94 5.14 13.22
CA PRO A 18 10.67 6.01 12.06
C PRO A 18 11.67 5.84 10.89
N PHE A 19 12.73 5.06 11.08
CA PHE A 19 13.78 4.78 10.10
C PHE A 19 13.76 3.35 9.57
N GLU A 20 12.86 2.53 10.09
CA GLU A 20 12.70 1.16 9.61
C GLU A 20 11.85 1.15 8.34
N GLY A 21 12.30 0.35 7.36
CA GLY A 21 11.63 0.23 6.08
C GLY A 21 10.21 -0.32 6.20
N MET A 22 9.33 0.17 5.34
CA MET A 22 7.99 -0.36 5.17
C MET A 22 7.74 -0.74 3.70
N VAL A 23 6.83 -1.68 3.48
CA VAL A 23 6.31 -2.01 2.15
C VAL A 23 4.81 -1.78 2.12
N PHE A 24 4.32 -0.94 1.21
CA PHE A 24 2.89 -0.71 1.00
C PHE A 24 2.47 -1.31 -0.34
N MET A 25 1.45 -2.18 -0.33
CA MET A 25 0.92 -2.78 -1.56
C MET A 25 -0.61 -2.79 -1.58
N GLY A 26 -1.20 -2.90 -2.76
CA GLY A 26 -2.63 -3.09 -2.97
C GLY A 26 -3.27 -1.96 -3.78
N SER A 27 -4.34 -1.36 -3.24
CA SER A 27 -5.11 -0.32 -3.92
C SER A 27 -4.31 0.98 -4.13
N CYS A 28 -4.84 1.91 -4.94
CA CYS A 28 -4.27 3.25 -5.12
C CYS A 28 -4.18 4.06 -3.82
N PHE A 29 -4.94 3.69 -2.79
CA PHE A 29 -4.81 4.29 -1.47
C PHE A 29 -3.43 4.04 -0.85
N SER A 30 -2.80 2.88 -1.15
CA SER A 30 -1.41 2.60 -0.76
C SER A 30 -0.43 3.59 -1.40
N ASP A 31 -0.66 4.01 -2.65
CA ASP A 31 0.19 5.03 -3.31
C ASP A 31 0.04 6.38 -2.63
N HIS A 32 -1.20 6.81 -2.35
CA HIS A 32 -1.45 8.09 -1.68
C HIS A 32 -0.87 8.17 -0.27
N MET A 33 -0.96 7.08 0.49
CA MET A 33 -0.31 6.95 1.79
C MET A 33 1.21 6.91 1.62
N GLY A 34 1.70 6.18 0.61
CA GLY A 34 3.13 6.04 0.40
C GLY A 34 3.83 7.33 -0.02
N GLU A 35 3.21 8.14 -0.87
CA GLU A 35 3.70 9.48 -1.22
C GLU A 35 3.85 10.37 0.01
N ARG A 36 2.90 10.30 0.95
CA ARG A 36 2.94 11.04 2.21
C ARG A 36 4.07 10.56 3.12
N PHE A 37 4.25 9.26 3.25
CA PHE A 37 5.33 8.66 4.04
C PHE A 37 6.72 8.98 3.45
N LYS A 38 6.86 8.94 2.13
CA LYS A 38 8.08 9.39 1.44
C LYS A 38 8.38 10.87 1.71
N LYS A 39 7.35 11.73 1.72
CA LYS A 39 7.48 13.14 2.12
C LYS A 39 7.83 13.34 3.59
N LEU A 40 7.75 12.30 4.43
CA LEU A 40 8.24 12.32 5.81
C LEU A 40 9.66 11.76 5.95
N GLY A 41 10.29 11.34 4.84
CA GLY A 41 11.61 10.69 4.85
C GLY A 41 11.60 9.25 5.35
N ILE A 42 10.44 8.61 5.49
CA ILE A 42 10.34 7.21 5.94
C ILE A 42 10.72 6.29 4.76
N PRO A 43 11.68 5.37 4.93
CA PRO A 43 12.05 4.42 3.88
C PRO A 43 10.86 3.55 3.49
N LEU A 44 10.45 3.61 2.22
CA LEU A 44 9.23 2.97 1.78
C LEU A 44 9.30 2.45 0.34
N LEU A 45 8.99 1.17 0.18
CA LEU A 45 8.61 0.58 -1.11
C LEU A 45 7.10 0.64 -1.27
N THR A 46 6.60 1.10 -2.42
CA THR A 46 5.15 1.22 -2.68
C THR A 46 4.80 0.62 -4.02
N ASN A 47 3.86 -0.33 -4.04
CA ASN A 47 3.27 -0.94 -5.24
C ASN A 47 4.29 -1.18 -6.37
N PRO A 48 5.34 -1.99 -6.18
CA PRO A 48 6.33 -2.24 -7.24
C PRO A 48 5.68 -2.78 -8.52
N PHE A 49 4.62 -3.58 -8.37
CA PHE A 49 3.80 -4.11 -9.47
C PHE A 49 2.63 -3.22 -9.90
N GLY A 50 2.64 -1.95 -9.50
CA GLY A 50 1.52 -1.02 -9.65
C GLY A 50 0.32 -1.40 -8.78
N VAL A 51 -0.79 -0.69 -8.98
CA VAL A 51 -2.01 -0.88 -8.18
C VAL A 51 -2.68 -2.21 -8.51
N ILE A 52 -2.91 -3.02 -7.48
CA ILE A 52 -3.61 -4.31 -7.57
C ILE A 52 -4.69 -4.33 -6.49
N PHE A 53 -5.94 -4.17 -6.91
CA PHE A 53 -7.05 -4.05 -5.98
C PHE A 53 -7.53 -5.39 -5.41
N HIS A 54 -7.43 -6.46 -6.20
CA HIS A 54 -7.96 -7.77 -5.80
C HIS A 54 -6.94 -8.55 -4.97
N PRO A 55 -7.33 -9.12 -3.80
CA PRO A 55 -6.39 -9.79 -2.89
C PRO A 55 -5.68 -10.99 -3.53
N LEU A 56 -6.39 -11.83 -4.29
CA LEU A 56 -5.79 -13.07 -4.82
C LEU A 56 -4.54 -12.86 -5.69
N PRO A 57 -4.55 -12.03 -6.75
CA PRO A 57 -3.34 -11.77 -7.53
C PRO A 57 -2.29 -10.96 -6.74
N LEU A 58 -2.70 -10.07 -5.84
CA LEU A 58 -1.77 -9.33 -4.96
C LEU A 58 -0.95 -10.30 -4.09
N LEU A 59 -1.63 -11.23 -3.44
CA LEU A 59 -1.03 -12.22 -2.54
C LEU A 59 -0.20 -13.25 -3.31
N GLU A 60 -0.59 -13.59 -4.53
CA GLU A 60 0.21 -14.44 -5.42
C GLU A 60 1.57 -13.82 -5.74
N ILE A 61 1.62 -12.50 -5.98
CA ILE A 61 2.88 -11.78 -6.20
C ILE A 61 3.77 -11.84 -4.96
N VAL A 62 3.19 -11.67 -3.77
CA VAL A 62 3.95 -11.77 -2.52
C VAL A 62 4.55 -13.18 -2.37
N LEU A 63 3.78 -14.24 -2.61
CA LEU A 63 4.30 -15.62 -2.55
C LEU A 63 5.44 -15.85 -3.54
N LYS A 64 5.31 -15.35 -4.76
CA LYS A 64 6.37 -15.42 -5.79
C LYS A 64 7.65 -14.71 -5.37
N ALA A 65 7.53 -13.56 -4.69
CA ALA A 65 8.70 -12.87 -4.15
C ALA A 65 9.39 -13.67 -3.03
N LEU A 66 8.64 -14.46 -2.25
CA LEU A 66 9.20 -15.25 -1.15
C LEU A 66 9.89 -16.55 -1.61
N ASP A 67 9.60 -17.02 -2.82
CA ASP A 67 10.28 -18.14 -3.46
C ASP A 67 11.57 -17.64 -4.14
N PRO A 68 12.77 -18.00 -3.66
CA PRO A 68 14.03 -17.52 -4.24
C PRO A 68 14.29 -18.04 -5.66
N GLU A 69 13.72 -19.18 -6.03
CA GLU A 69 13.93 -19.79 -7.36
C GLU A 69 12.95 -19.26 -8.41
N PHE A 70 11.91 -18.55 -7.98
CA PHE A 70 10.90 -18.04 -8.89
C PHE A 70 11.48 -16.93 -9.79
N SER A 71 11.13 -16.97 -11.08
CA SER A 71 11.33 -15.85 -12.00
C SER A 71 10.19 -15.82 -13.01
N TYR A 72 9.82 -14.62 -13.46
CA TYR A 72 8.86 -14.48 -14.53
C TYR A 72 9.50 -14.91 -15.86
N SER A 73 8.77 -15.75 -16.59
CA SER A 73 9.16 -16.26 -17.90
C SER A 73 8.04 -16.06 -18.92
N ALA A 74 8.37 -16.27 -20.21
CA ALA A 74 7.44 -16.14 -21.33
C ALA A 74 6.15 -16.95 -21.15
N ALA A 75 6.23 -18.11 -20.49
CA ALA A 75 5.08 -18.98 -20.22
C ALA A 75 3.99 -18.31 -19.36
N GLY A 76 4.34 -17.28 -18.58
CA GLY A 76 3.39 -16.51 -17.77
C GLY A 76 2.75 -15.33 -18.51
N LEU A 77 3.14 -15.06 -19.76
CA LEU A 77 2.64 -13.93 -20.54
C LEU A 77 1.52 -14.36 -21.49
N PHE A 78 0.57 -13.45 -21.69
CA PHE A 78 -0.48 -13.61 -22.67
C PHE A 78 -0.15 -12.77 -23.90
N TYR A 79 -0.11 -13.37 -25.09
CA TYR A 79 0.10 -12.66 -26.35
C TYR A 79 -1.22 -12.48 -27.11
N TYR A 80 -1.52 -11.24 -27.50
CA TYR A 80 -2.71 -10.89 -28.27
C TYR A 80 -2.50 -9.61 -29.07
N GLU A 81 -2.87 -9.62 -30.36
CA GLU A 81 -2.76 -8.47 -31.27
C GLU A 81 -1.38 -7.77 -31.24
N ASN A 82 -0.30 -8.54 -31.44
CA ASN A 82 1.07 -8.02 -31.48
C ASN A 82 1.54 -7.34 -30.18
N ARG A 83 1.02 -7.81 -29.05
CA ARG A 83 1.36 -7.30 -27.72
C ARG A 83 1.35 -8.42 -26.69
N TYR A 84 2.29 -8.37 -25.75
CA TYR A 84 2.39 -9.21 -24.58
C TYR A 84 1.76 -8.52 -23.37
N TYR A 85 1.10 -9.29 -22.52
CA TYR A 85 0.41 -8.84 -21.32
C TYR A 85 0.73 -9.75 -20.15
N SER A 86 0.97 -9.15 -18.99
CA SER A 86 0.92 -9.87 -17.73
C SER A 86 -0.42 -9.64 -17.05
N LEU A 87 -1.33 -10.61 -17.13
CA LEU A 87 -2.68 -10.49 -16.58
C LEU A 87 -2.69 -10.43 -15.04
N THR A 88 -1.63 -10.91 -14.39
CA THR A 88 -1.48 -10.90 -12.93
C THR A 88 -0.93 -9.59 -12.35
N HIS A 89 -0.63 -8.57 -13.17
CA HIS A 89 -0.06 -7.30 -12.72
C HIS A 89 -0.88 -6.10 -13.21
N HIS A 90 -0.48 -4.89 -12.79
CA HIS A 90 -1.10 -3.63 -13.21
C HIS A 90 -1.10 -3.45 -14.74
N GLY A 91 -1.98 -2.60 -15.26
CA GLY A 91 -2.15 -2.37 -16.71
C GLY A 91 -0.90 -1.85 -17.44
N SER A 92 0.09 -1.34 -16.71
CA SER A 92 1.40 -0.95 -17.26
C SER A 92 2.29 -2.14 -17.63
N TYR A 93 1.98 -3.37 -17.18
CA TYR A 93 2.71 -4.58 -17.50
C TYR A 93 2.24 -5.22 -18.81
N SER A 94 2.39 -4.45 -19.89
CA SER A 94 2.17 -4.90 -21.26
C SER A 94 3.15 -4.23 -22.21
N GLY A 95 3.50 -4.87 -23.31
CA GLY A 95 4.53 -4.35 -24.22
C GLY A 95 4.59 -5.10 -25.54
N LYS A 96 5.28 -4.51 -26.54
CA LYS A 96 5.50 -5.16 -27.84
C LYS A 96 6.67 -6.14 -27.84
N SER A 97 7.63 -5.96 -26.92
CA SER A 97 8.76 -6.88 -26.73
C SER A 97 8.50 -7.71 -25.47
N GLU A 98 8.60 -9.02 -25.65
CA GLU A 98 8.50 -10.00 -24.56
C GLU A 98 9.65 -9.78 -23.57
N GLU A 99 10.87 -9.64 -24.09
CA GLU A 99 12.10 -9.53 -23.34
C GLU A 99 12.07 -8.31 -22.40
N LYS A 100 11.69 -7.14 -22.91
CA LYS A 100 11.59 -5.92 -22.10
C LYS A 100 10.50 -6.02 -21.03
N LEU A 101 9.41 -6.72 -21.30
CA LEU A 101 8.36 -6.93 -20.32
C LEU A 101 8.83 -7.88 -19.20
N LEU A 102 9.54 -8.96 -19.56
CA LEU A 102 10.13 -9.89 -18.60
C LEU A 102 11.23 -9.23 -17.76
N GLU A 103 12.09 -8.42 -18.38
CA GLU A 103 13.11 -7.64 -17.68
C GLU A 103 12.46 -6.73 -16.62
N LYS A 104 11.43 -5.97 -17.01
CA LYS A 104 10.67 -5.13 -16.08
C LYS A 104 10.07 -5.96 -14.92
N LEU A 105 9.39 -7.06 -15.24
CA LEU A 105 8.75 -7.93 -14.26
C LEU A 105 9.74 -8.48 -13.23
N ASN A 106 10.91 -8.92 -13.69
CA ASN A 106 11.94 -9.51 -12.82
C ASN A 106 12.69 -8.43 -12.02
N ASN A 107 12.92 -7.24 -12.59
CA ASN A 107 13.47 -6.11 -11.83
C ASN A 107 12.55 -5.70 -10.66
N ASP A 108 11.24 -5.59 -10.92
CA ASP A 108 10.26 -5.24 -9.88
C ASP A 108 10.07 -6.38 -8.85
N LEU A 109 10.33 -7.64 -9.24
CA LEU A 109 10.38 -8.79 -8.34
C LEU A 109 11.54 -8.68 -7.36
N GLU A 110 12.74 -8.33 -7.84
CA GLU A 110 13.91 -8.13 -6.98
C GLU A 110 13.70 -6.96 -6.01
N LEU A 111 13.11 -5.86 -6.46
CA LEU A 111 12.74 -4.75 -5.57
C LEU A 111 11.81 -5.20 -4.45
N LEU A 112 10.81 -6.03 -4.77
CA LEU A 112 9.90 -6.57 -3.77
C LEU A 112 10.60 -7.55 -2.82
N ARG A 113 11.50 -8.40 -3.32
CA ARG A 113 12.32 -9.31 -2.51
C ARG A 113 13.14 -8.56 -1.46
N SER A 114 13.93 -7.58 -1.89
CA SER A 114 14.72 -6.75 -0.97
C SER A 114 13.83 -5.99 0.00
N GLY A 115 12.74 -5.38 -0.50
CA GLY A 115 11.78 -4.66 0.34
C GLY A 115 11.19 -5.52 1.46
N LEU A 116 10.77 -6.76 1.15
CA LEU A 116 10.21 -7.68 2.15
C LEU A 116 11.26 -8.20 3.14
N ALA A 117 12.51 -8.36 2.70
CA ALA A 117 13.60 -8.82 3.55
C ALA A 117 14.06 -7.74 4.55
N GLU A 118 14.13 -6.48 4.11
CA GLU A 118 14.70 -5.37 4.89
C GLU A 118 13.65 -4.62 5.73
N SER A 119 12.38 -4.69 5.34
CA SER A 119 11.30 -3.94 6.02
C SER A 119 10.86 -4.57 7.33
N LYS A 120 10.31 -3.73 8.21
CA LYS A 120 9.69 -4.13 9.48
C LYS A 120 8.19 -4.21 9.44
N ALA A 121 7.58 -3.59 8.44
CA ALA A 121 6.16 -3.79 8.18
C ALA A 121 5.81 -3.92 6.70
N LEU A 122 4.82 -4.78 6.45
CA LEU A 122 4.12 -4.89 5.18
C LEU A 122 2.67 -4.45 5.39
N CYS A 123 2.25 -3.40 4.70
CA CYS A 123 0.87 -2.93 4.68
C CYS A 123 0.17 -3.39 3.39
N LEU A 124 -0.89 -4.18 3.53
CA LEU A 124 -1.71 -4.66 2.42
C LEU A 124 -3.07 -3.96 2.45
N THR A 125 -3.30 -3.07 1.47
CA THR A 125 -4.57 -2.35 1.32
C THR A 125 -5.45 -3.02 0.27
N LEU A 126 -6.41 -3.82 0.72
CA LEU A 126 -7.30 -4.57 -0.17
C LEU A 126 -8.40 -3.66 -0.77
N GLY A 127 -8.55 -3.68 -2.08
CA GLY A 127 -9.46 -2.78 -2.80
C GLY A 127 -10.86 -3.35 -3.02
N THR A 128 -10.94 -4.51 -3.69
CA THR A 128 -12.21 -5.16 -4.05
C THR A 128 -12.07 -6.67 -4.07
N SER A 129 -13.14 -7.40 -3.72
CA SER A 129 -13.25 -8.85 -3.93
C SER A 129 -13.98 -9.20 -5.23
N PHE A 130 -14.47 -8.19 -5.98
CA PHE A 130 -14.86 -8.40 -7.37
C PHE A 130 -13.62 -8.43 -8.27
N GLY A 131 -13.50 -9.48 -9.06
CA GLY A 131 -12.43 -9.67 -10.02
C GLY A 131 -12.94 -10.26 -11.32
N TYR A 132 -12.04 -10.34 -12.28
CA TYR A 132 -12.26 -11.02 -13.54
C TYR A 132 -11.43 -12.30 -13.52
N GLU A 133 -12.04 -13.42 -13.87
CA GLU A 133 -11.40 -14.72 -13.94
C GLU A 133 -11.11 -15.08 -15.39
N ARG A 134 -9.93 -15.67 -15.61
CA ARG A 134 -9.59 -16.39 -16.83
C ARG A 134 -8.91 -17.70 -16.45
N GLU A 135 -9.33 -18.80 -17.07
CA GLU A 135 -8.72 -20.12 -16.85
C GLU A 135 -8.63 -20.50 -15.36
N GLY A 136 -9.70 -20.21 -14.60
CA GLY A 136 -9.79 -20.52 -13.17
C GLY A 136 -8.98 -19.60 -12.25
N ARG A 137 -8.34 -18.53 -12.78
CA ARG A 137 -7.52 -17.59 -12.00
C ARG A 137 -8.05 -16.18 -12.11
N ILE A 138 -8.18 -15.49 -10.97
CA ILE A 138 -8.48 -14.07 -10.95
C ILE A 138 -7.27 -13.28 -11.46
N VAL A 139 -7.50 -12.45 -12.48
CA VAL A 139 -6.50 -11.55 -13.05
C VAL A 139 -6.47 -10.22 -12.27
N ALA A 140 -5.30 -9.58 -12.20
CA ALA A 140 -5.16 -8.26 -11.61
C ALA A 140 -5.70 -7.16 -12.53
N ASN A 141 -5.52 -7.34 -13.85
CA ASN A 141 -5.95 -6.38 -14.85
C ASN A 141 -6.36 -7.10 -16.14
N CYS A 142 -7.46 -6.65 -16.76
CA CYS A 142 -7.92 -7.19 -18.05
C CYS A 142 -7.21 -6.56 -19.25
N HIS A 143 -6.36 -5.55 -19.04
CA HIS A 143 -5.59 -4.84 -20.08
C HIS A 143 -6.42 -4.30 -21.25
N LYS A 144 -7.70 -3.98 -21.01
CA LYS A 144 -8.69 -3.59 -22.04
C LYS A 144 -8.86 -4.64 -23.16
N LEU A 145 -8.49 -5.89 -22.91
CA LEU A 145 -8.72 -7.02 -23.79
C LEU A 145 -10.22 -7.32 -23.92
N PRO A 146 -10.65 -8.07 -24.96
CA PRO A 146 -12.05 -8.45 -25.15
C PRO A 146 -12.68 -9.03 -23.88
N GLN A 147 -13.86 -8.53 -23.50
CA GLN A 147 -14.56 -8.98 -22.29
C GLN A 147 -14.90 -10.47 -22.32
N SER A 148 -15.08 -11.05 -23.52
CA SER A 148 -15.33 -12.49 -23.72
C SER A 148 -14.20 -13.38 -23.19
N PHE A 149 -13.00 -12.84 -22.94
CA PHE A 149 -11.88 -13.59 -22.36
C PHE A 149 -12.00 -13.78 -20.85
N PHE A 150 -12.97 -13.11 -20.22
CA PHE A 150 -13.06 -13.04 -18.77
C PHE A 150 -14.46 -13.29 -18.26
N GLN A 151 -14.54 -13.93 -17.09
CA GLN A 151 -15.77 -14.06 -16.34
C GLN A 151 -15.68 -13.23 -15.06
N LYS A 152 -16.61 -12.32 -14.85
CA LYS A 152 -16.66 -11.55 -13.59
C LYS A 152 -17.07 -12.47 -12.44
N LYS A 153 -16.34 -12.40 -11.33
CA LYS A 153 -16.62 -13.17 -10.10
C LYS A 153 -16.48 -12.32 -8.85
N LEU A 154 -17.27 -12.66 -7.83
CA LEU A 154 -17.09 -12.19 -6.46
C LEU A 154 -16.35 -13.27 -5.69
N SER A 155 -15.12 -12.99 -5.27
CA SER A 155 -14.34 -13.90 -4.43
C SER A 155 -14.93 -13.94 -3.02
N ASN A 156 -15.15 -15.15 -2.52
CA ASN A 156 -15.67 -15.38 -1.17
C ASN A 156 -14.59 -15.08 -0.11
N SER A 157 -15.00 -14.57 1.05
CA SER A 157 -14.13 -14.29 2.20
C SER A 157 -13.29 -15.49 2.60
N ALA A 158 -13.82 -16.72 2.62
CA ALA A 158 -13.08 -17.92 2.99
C ALA A 158 -11.91 -18.23 2.04
N VAL A 159 -12.06 -17.92 0.74
CA VAL A 159 -10.97 -18.10 -0.24
C VAL A 159 -9.87 -17.06 -0.02
N ILE A 160 -10.26 -15.83 0.33
CA ILE A 160 -9.35 -14.72 0.60
C ILE A 160 -8.59 -14.96 1.90
N GLU A 161 -9.30 -15.37 2.96
CA GLU A 161 -8.79 -15.77 4.26
C GLU A 161 -7.72 -16.85 4.11
N LYS A 162 -8.05 -17.99 3.49
CA LYS A 162 -7.09 -19.08 3.28
C LYS A 162 -5.83 -18.63 2.53
N LYS A 163 -5.97 -17.73 1.55
CA LYS A 163 -4.82 -17.20 0.81
C LYS A 163 -3.98 -16.26 1.68
N LEU A 164 -4.62 -15.39 2.47
CA LEU A 164 -3.95 -14.51 3.42
C LEU A 164 -3.16 -15.31 4.45
N GLU A 165 -3.76 -16.34 5.07
CA GLU A 165 -3.10 -17.21 6.04
C GLU A 165 -1.83 -17.84 5.45
N ALA A 166 -1.93 -18.46 4.27
CA ALA A 166 -0.79 -19.07 3.60
C ALA A 166 0.35 -18.06 3.31
N VAL A 167 0.00 -16.83 2.92
CA VAL A 167 1.00 -15.77 2.68
C VAL A 167 1.62 -15.28 3.98
N ILE A 168 0.83 -15.08 5.03
CA ILE A 168 1.30 -14.66 6.36
C ILE A 168 2.26 -15.70 6.94
N GLU A 169 1.91 -16.99 6.87
CA GLU A 169 2.78 -18.07 7.29
C GLU A 169 4.10 -18.11 6.50
N ALA A 170 4.04 -17.91 5.18
CA ALA A 170 5.23 -17.85 4.34
C ALA A 170 6.12 -16.64 4.68
N LEU A 171 5.51 -15.46 4.87
CA LEU A 171 6.20 -14.23 5.29
C LEU A 171 6.89 -14.42 6.63
N HIS A 172 6.17 -14.96 7.63
CA HIS A 172 6.69 -15.12 8.97
C HIS A 172 7.83 -16.16 9.03
N ARG A 173 7.77 -17.22 8.22
CA ARG A 173 8.90 -18.17 8.08
C ARG A 173 10.17 -17.52 7.55
N LYS A 174 10.04 -16.51 6.67
CA LYS A 174 11.18 -15.79 6.08
C LYS A 174 11.66 -14.63 6.93
N ASN A 175 10.74 -13.87 7.53
CA ASN A 175 11.02 -12.73 8.38
C ASN A 175 10.07 -12.73 9.59
N PRO A 176 10.44 -13.41 10.69
CA PRO A 176 9.59 -13.50 11.90
C PRO A 176 9.34 -12.15 12.57
N SER A 177 10.17 -11.14 12.28
CA SER A 177 10.04 -9.79 12.84
C SER A 177 9.06 -8.90 12.07
N LEU A 178 8.71 -9.29 10.84
CA LEU A 178 7.83 -8.51 9.96
C LEU A 178 6.42 -8.38 10.55
N LYS A 179 5.96 -7.14 10.69
CA LYS A 179 4.60 -6.83 11.11
C LYS A 179 3.70 -6.71 9.89
N ILE A 180 2.61 -7.46 9.86
CA ILE A 180 1.70 -7.46 8.73
C ILE A 180 0.49 -6.60 9.10
N VAL A 181 0.34 -5.47 8.42
CA VAL A 181 -0.81 -4.57 8.59
C VAL A 181 -1.77 -4.83 7.45
N LEU A 182 -2.99 -5.24 7.78
CA LEU A 182 -4.07 -5.42 6.81
C LEU A 182 -5.03 -4.23 6.91
N THR A 183 -5.48 -3.73 5.77
CA THR A 183 -6.49 -2.67 5.72
C THR A 183 -7.37 -2.82 4.48
N VAL A 184 -8.61 -2.37 4.58
CA VAL A 184 -9.53 -2.29 3.44
C VAL A 184 -9.53 -0.86 2.92
N SER A 185 -9.36 -0.69 1.61
CA SER A 185 -9.32 0.61 0.97
C SER A 185 -10.62 1.39 1.19
N PRO A 186 -10.59 2.68 1.53
CA PRO A 186 -11.78 3.53 1.59
C PRO A 186 -12.33 3.91 0.21
N VAL A 187 -11.56 3.70 -0.86
CA VAL A 187 -12.00 4.02 -2.23
C VAL A 187 -13.18 3.12 -2.61
N ARG A 188 -14.24 3.76 -3.09
CA ARG A 188 -15.48 3.09 -3.52
C ARG A 188 -15.34 2.53 -4.94
N HIS A 189 -15.58 1.23 -5.12
CA HIS A 189 -15.60 0.59 -6.44
C HIS A 189 -17.00 0.69 -7.07
N VAL A 190 -17.41 1.90 -7.46
CA VAL A 190 -18.79 2.17 -7.91
C VAL A 190 -19.12 1.76 -9.34
N LYS A 191 -18.12 1.36 -10.14
CA LYS A 191 -18.32 0.94 -11.55
C LYS A 191 -19.35 -0.18 -11.68
N ASP A 192 -19.44 -1.03 -10.65
CA ASP A 192 -20.34 -2.17 -10.61
C ASP A 192 -21.62 -1.91 -9.83
N GLY A 193 -21.73 -0.75 -9.18
CA GLY A 193 -22.83 -0.38 -8.28
C GLY A 193 -22.42 -0.27 -6.81
N LEU A 194 -23.21 0.48 -6.04
CA LEU A 194 -22.97 0.68 -4.60
C LEU A 194 -23.26 -0.58 -3.79
N VAL A 195 -24.25 -1.39 -4.22
CA VAL A 195 -24.58 -2.67 -3.58
C VAL A 195 -23.41 -3.65 -3.75
N GLU A 196 -22.85 -3.71 -4.95
CA GLU A 196 -21.69 -4.52 -5.31
C GLU A 196 -20.46 -4.08 -4.53
N ASN A 197 -20.19 -2.77 -4.46
CA ASN A 197 -19.12 -2.26 -3.63
C ASN A 197 -19.26 -2.74 -2.18
N ASN A 198 -20.44 -2.59 -1.57
CA ASN A 198 -20.66 -2.97 -0.17
C ASN A 198 -20.53 -4.50 0.03
N ARG A 199 -21.09 -5.30 -0.86
CA ARG A 199 -20.90 -6.77 -0.86
C ARG A 199 -19.42 -7.12 -0.90
N SER A 200 -18.67 -6.45 -1.77
CA SER A 200 -17.24 -6.69 -1.91
C SER A 200 -16.45 -6.32 -0.66
N LYS A 201 -16.71 -5.13 -0.09
CA LYS A 201 -16.07 -4.67 1.16
C LYS A 201 -16.41 -5.59 2.32
N ALA A 202 -17.64 -6.08 2.42
CA ALA A 202 -18.04 -7.06 3.43
C ALA A 202 -17.23 -8.36 3.34
N GLN A 203 -16.99 -8.90 2.13
CA GLN A 203 -16.12 -10.07 1.96
C GLN A 203 -14.68 -9.80 2.41
N LEU A 204 -14.13 -8.63 2.07
CA LEU A 204 -12.77 -8.25 2.45
C LEU A 204 -12.62 -8.06 3.96
N LEU A 205 -13.55 -7.31 4.59
CA LEU A 205 -13.56 -7.06 6.03
C LEU A 205 -13.66 -8.37 6.80
N THR A 206 -14.58 -9.25 6.39
CA THR A 206 -14.75 -10.58 7.02
C THR A 206 -13.44 -11.38 6.96
N ALA A 207 -12.83 -11.50 5.78
CA ALA A 207 -11.59 -12.25 5.62
C ALA A 207 -10.43 -11.66 6.43
N VAL A 208 -10.27 -10.33 6.43
CA VAL A 208 -9.20 -9.65 7.14
C VAL A 208 -9.34 -9.81 8.65
N HIS A 209 -10.54 -9.63 9.20
CA HIS A 209 -10.77 -9.79 10.63
C HIS A 209 -10.56 -11.23 11.09
N ASN A 210 -11.07 -12.23 10.36
CA ASN A 210 -10.84 -13.65 10.67
C ASN A 210 -9.34 -13.96 10.79
N VAL A 211 -8.54 -13.48 9.83
CA VAL A 211 -7.08 -13.68 9.80
C VAL A 211 -6.36 -12.95 10.94
N CYS A 212 -6.75 -11.71 11.24
CA CYS A 212 -6.17 -10.95 12.36
C CYS A 212 -6.46 -11.63 13.71
N GLU A 213 -7.64 -12.22 13.86
CA GLU A 213 -8.04 -12.95 15.06
C GLU A 213 -7.36 -14.32 15.19
N SER A 214 -7.06 -14.99 14.07
CA SER A 214 -6.47 -16.33 14.07
C SER A 214 -4.93 -16.36 14.13
N THR A 215 -4.24 -15.40 13.50
CA THR A 215 -2.79 -15.51 13.25
C THR A 215 -1.90 -14.82 14.28
N GLY A 216 -2.42 -13.93 15.12
CA GLY A 216 -1.67 -13.15 16.14
C GLY A 216 -0.56 -12.23 15.60
N ASN A 217 -0.24 -12.33 14.31
CA ASN A 217 0.88 -11.68 13.61
C ASN A 217 0.41 -10.73 12.49
N ALA A 218 -0.91 -10.59 12.33
CA ALA A 218 -1.53 -9.64 11.42
C ALA A 218 -2.42 -8.67 12.20
N PHE A 219 -2.38 -7.39 11.82
CA PHE A 219 -3.04 -6.31 12.55
C PHE A 219 -3.90 -5.48 11.62
N TYR A 220 -5.16 -5.25 12.00
CA TYR A 220 -6.08 -4.46 11.20
C TYR A 220 -5.92 -2.96 11.46
N PHE A 221 -5.73 -2.19 10.40
CA PHE A 221 -5.83 -0.74 10.42
C PHE A 221 -7.14 -0.28 9.76
N PRO A 222 -8.03 0.47 10.45
CA PRO A 222 -9.39 0.73 9.98
C PRO A 222 -9.49 1.92 9.00
N SER A 223 -8.77 1.88 7.88
CA SER A 223 -8.79 2.99 6.92
C SER A 223 -10.14 3.18 6.22
N TYR A 224 -10.89 2.09 6.04
CA TYR A 224 -12.22 2.11 5.43
C TYR A 224 -13.21 2.86 6.33
N GLU A 225 -13.27 2.52 7.60
CA GLU A 225 -14.19 3.06 8.60
C GLU A 225 -13.85 4.52 8.90
N LEU A 226 -12.56 4.89 8.95
CA LEU A 226 -12.14 6.28 9.14
C LEU A 226 -12.71 7.20 8.06
N VAL A 227 -12.76 6.74 6.81
CA VAL A 227 -13.28 7.58 5.72
C VAL A 227 -14.81 7.46 5.61
N VAL A 228 -15.35 6.24 5.67
CA VAL A 228 -16.76 5.99 5.36
C VAL A 228 -17.69 6.31 6.53
N ASP A 229 -17.24 6.12 7.76
CA ASP A 229 -18.06 6.29 8.96
C ASP A 229 -17.68 7.52 9.78
N ASP A 230 -16.38 7.76 9.98
CA ASP A 230 -15.93 8.93 10.74
C ASP A 230 -15.98 10.21 9.87
N LEU A 231 -15.38 10.19 8.68
CA LEU A 231 -15.41 11.27 7.69
C LEU A 231 -16.58 11.13 6.69
N ARG A 232 -17.76 10.73 7.15
CA ARG A 232 -18.92 10.35 6.32
C ARG A 232 -19.40 11.40 5.29
N ASP A 233 -19.07 12.67 5.46
CA ASP A 233 -19.54 13.77 4.60
C ASP A 233 -18.81 13.81 3.24
N TYR A 234 -19.55 14.08 2.15
CA TYR A 234 -18.99 14.18 0.79
C TYR A 234 -17.88 15.23 0.62
N ARG A 235 -17.77 16.21 1.52
CA ARG A 235 -16.64 17.17 1.55
C ARG A 235 -15.27 16.49 1.70
N PHE A 236 -15.24 15.25 2.18
CA PHE A 236 -14.04 14.43 2.34
C PHE A 236 -13.75 13.57 1.11
N PHE A 237 -14.48 13.75 0.02
CA PHE A 237 -14.27 13.06 -1.24
C PHE A 237 -13.85 14.05 -2.34
N LYS A 238 -13.14 13.55 -3.35
CA LYS A 238 -12.83 14.28 -4.58
C LYS A 238 -14.14 14.51 -5.38
N LYS A 239 -14.04 15.28 -6.46
CA LYS A 239 -15.19 15.61 -7.33
C LYS A 239 -15.91 14.39 -7.91
N ASP A 240 -15.24 13.24 -7.97
CA ASP A 240 -15.83 11.98 -8.41
C ASP A 240 -16.69 11.29 -7.33
N LEU A 241 -16.73 11.81 -6.11
CA LEU A 241 -17.47 11.27 -4.96
C LEU A 241 -17.08 9.84 -4.57
N VAL A 242 -15.91 9.40 -5.02
CA VAL A 242 -15.42 8.02 -4.91
C VAL A 242 -14.09 7.96 -4.18
N HIS A 243 -13.16 8.83 -4.56
CA HIS A 243 -11.83 8.87 -3.97
C HIS A 243 -11.82 9.85 -2.79
N PRO A 244 -11.12 9.53 -1.68
CA PRO A 244 -10.93 10.48 -0.59
C PRO A 244 -10.19 11.74 -1.07
N SER A 245 -10.56 12.90 -0.53
CA SER A 245 -9.85 14.17 -0.75
C SER A 245 -8.50 14.18 -0.03
N GLU A 246 -7.61 15.12 -0.36
CA GLU A 246 -6.30 15.19 0.29
C GLU A 246 -6.43 15.36 1.81
N MET A 247 -7.38 16.17 2.29
CA MET A 247 -7.70 16.31 3.71
C MET A 247 -8.09 14.98 4.36
N ALA A 248 -8.85 14.15 3.66
CA ALA A 248 -9.25 12.83 4.18
C ALA A 248 -8.06 11.86 4.24
N VAL A 249 -7.19 11.89 3.23
CA VAL A 249 -5.97 11.07 3.24
C VAL A 249 -5.01 11.54 4.34
N ASP A 250 -4.84 12.85 4.54
CA ASP A 250 -4.02 13.41 5.63
C ASP A 250 -4.55 12.97 7.00
N TYR A 251 -5.87 13.00 7.19
CA TYR A 251 -6.50 12.49 8.41
C TYR A 251 -6.20 11.00 8.64
N VAL A 252 -6.30 10.17 7.60
CA VAL A 252 -5.97 8.73 7.72
C VAL A 252 -4.47 8.52 7.93
N GLN A 253 -3.61 9.35 7.35
CA GLN A 253 -2.17 9.32 7.60
C GLN A 253 -1.84 9.60 9.06
N GLU A 254 -2.39 10.66 9.66
CA GLU A 254 -2.20 10.97 11.07
C GLU A 254 -2.66 9.83 11.98
N ALA A 255 -3.81 9.24 11.65
CA ALA A 255 -4.34 8.04 12.30
C ALA A 255 -3.38 6.84 12.18
N PHE A 256 -2.82 6.61 11.00
CA PHE A 256 -1.88 5.52 10.76
C PHE A 256 -0.55 5.74 11.49
N LEU A 257 -0.05 6.98 11.55
CA LEU A 257 1.15 7.29 12.31
C LEU A 257 0.98 6.93 13.78
N LYS A 258 -0.15 7.31 14.39
CA LYS A 258 -0.51 6.94 15.78
C LYS A 258 -0.75 5.44 15.97
N PHE A 259 -1.09 4.73 14.89
CA PHE A 259 -1.29 3.29 14.92
C PHE A 259 0.04 2.53 14.99
N VAL A 260 1.06 2.94 14.22
CA VAL A 260 2.31 2.17 14.08
C VAL A 260 3.53 2.75 14.80
N PHE A 261 3.51 4.03 15.15
CA PHE A 261 4.61 4.73 15.83
C PHE A 261 4.23 5.12 17.25
N ASP A 262 5.23 5.15 18.15
CA ASP A 262 5.07 5.71 19.48
C ASP A 262 5.15 7.25 19.48
N GLU A 263 4.75 7.88 20.58
CA GLU A 263 4.76 9.35 20.68
C GLU A 263 6.16 9.97 20.47
N LYS A 264 7.21 9.25 20.85
CA LYS A 264 8.59 9.71 20.64
C LYS A 264 8.90 9.73 19.15
N SER A 265 8.62 8.65 18.43
CA SER A 265 8.83 8.52 16.99
C SER A 265 8.03 9.54 16.20
N ILE A 266 6.78 9.81 16.60
CA ILE A 266 5.95 10.84 15.98
C ILE A 266 6.60 12.23 16.13
N LYS A 267 7.13 12.57 17.32
CA LYS A 267 7.86 13.84 17.50
C LYS A 267 9.11 13.93 16.63
N VAL A 268 9.83 12.82 16.46
CA VAL A 268 10.98 12.78 15.54
C VAL A 268 10.55 13.05 14.10
N ILE A 269 9.49 12.39 13.64
CA ILE A 269 8.92 12.60 12.30
C ILE A 269 8.51 14.07 12.10
N GLU A 270 7.84 14.67 13.09
CA GLU A 270 7.43 16.09 13.04
C GLU A 270 8.63 17.05 12.96
N GLU A 271 9.72 16.78 13.69
CA GLU A 271 10.94 17.58 13.63
C GLU A 271 11.63 17.46 12.26
N LEU A 272 11.71 16.25 11.70
CA LEU A 272 12.27 16.00 10.37
C LEU A 272 11.43 16.68 9.29
N GLN A 273 10.10 16.65 9.41
CA GLN A 273 9.20 17.32 8.48
C GLN A 273 9.37 18.85 8.53
N LYS A 274 9.49 19.46 9.72
CA LYS A 274 9.78 20.89 9.87
C LYS A 274 11.10 21.26 9.21
N PHE A 275 12.11 20.40 9.33
CA PHE A 275 13.39 20.60 8.67
C PHE A 275 13.31 20.49 7.15
N GLN A 276 12.63 19.49 6.61
CA GLN A 276 12.43 19.35 5.16
C GLN A 276 11.67 20.53 4.56
N LEU A 277 10.65 21.05 5.25
CA LEU A 277 9.95 22.28 4.86
C LEU A 277 10.86 23.50 4.90
N PHE A 278 11.71 23.61 5.93
CA PHE A 278 12.70 24.67 6.02
C PHE A 278 13.71 24.58 4.86
N GLN A 279 14.26 23.40 4.58
CA GLN A 279 15.24 23.16 3.52
C GLN A 279 14.69 23.42 2.11
N SER A 280 13.41 23.09 1.87
CA SER A 280 12.76 23.30 0.57
C SER A 280 12.23 24.72 0.36
N HIS A 281 12.37 25.61 1.36
CA HIS A 281 11.87 26.98 1.28
C HIS A 281 12.65 27.79 0.23
N LYS A 282 11.94 28.34 -0.74
CA LYS A 282 12.54 29.22 -1.75
C LYS A 282 12.83 30.59 -1.14
N VAL A 283 14.12 30.90 -0.96
CA VAL A 283 14.61 32.21 -0.52
C VAL A 283 15.04 33.07 -1.71
N SER A 284 15.09 34.39 -1.50
CA SER A 284 15.65 35.33 -2.49
C SER A 284 17.14 35.05 -2.73
N SER A 285 17.66 35.47 -3.89
CA SER A 285 19.07 35.30 -4.26
C SER A 285 20.04 35.87 -3.22
N GLU A 286 19.68 37.02 -2.64
CA GLU A 286 20.47 37.71 -1.60
C GLU A 286 20.59 36.91 -0.29
N ASN A 287 19.64 36.01 -0.01
CA ASN A 287 19.61 35.21 1.22
C ASN A 287 20.02 33.75 1.02
N LYS A 288 20.41 33.37 -0.20
CA LYS A 288 20.65 31.96 -0.57
C LYS A 288 21.79 31.34 0.24
N GLU A 289 22.94 32.00 0.34
CA GLU A 289 24.10 31.50 1.09
C GLU A 289 23.80 31.37 2.60
N ILE A 290 23.13 32.38 3.17
CA ILE A 290 22.73 32.36 4.59
C ILE A 290 21.74 31.22 4.86
N HIS A 291 20.81 30.98 3.94
CA HIS A 291 19.85 29.90 4.05
C HIS A 291 20.55 28.53 3.98
N GLU A 292 21.47 28.34 3.04
CA GLU A 292 22.26 27.11 2.91
C GLU A 292 23.09 26.81 4.17
N LEU A 293 23.74 27.81 4.76
CA LEU A 293 24.46 27.66 6.03
C LEU A 293 23.53 27.21 7.17
N LYS A 294 22.38 27.86 7.33
CA LYS A 294 21.38 27.48 8.35
C LYS A 294 20.81 26.09 8.14
N VAL A 295 20.65 25.66 6.88
CA VAL A 295 20.26 24.28 6.54
C VAL A 295 21.33 23.31 7.01
N GLN A 296 22.61 23.58 6.76
CA GLN A 296 23.71 22.70 7.21
C GLN A 296 23.84 22.64 8.74
N GLU A 297 23.67 23.76 9.42
CA GLU A 297 23.66 23.82 10.89
C GLU A 297 22.55 22.94 11.47
N LYS A 298 21.30 23.15 11.04
CA LYS A 298 20.15 22.35 11.49
C LYS A 298 20.28 20.87 11.12
N LYS A 299 20.84 20.58 9.94
CA LYS A 299 21.14 19.22 9.51
C LYS A 299 22.11 18.55 10.49
N SER A 300 23.21 19.22 10.83
CA SER A 300 24.19 18.72 11.81
C SER A 300 23.57 18.51 13.20
N GLU A 301 22.71 19.43 13.67
CA GLU A 301 21.99 19.28 14.93
C GLU A 301 21.06 18.06 14.93
N LEU A 302 20.29 17.87 13.85
CA LEU A 302 19.38 16.73 13.71
C LEU A 302 20.15 15.42 13.58
N THR A 303 21.25 15.37 12.83
CA THR A 303 22.11 14.17 12.75
C THR A 303 22.74 13.84 14.11
N LYS A 304 23.14 14.83 14.92
CA LYS A 304 23.60 14.58 16.30
C LYS A 304 22.50 14.07 17.21
N LYS A 305 21.30 14.65 17.10
CA LYS A 305 20.14 14.29 17.91
C LYS A 305 19.56 12.92 17.51
N TYR A 306 19.66 12.57 16.24
CA TYR A 306 19.16 11.33 15.64
C TYR A 306 20.22 10.72 14.71
N PRO A 307 21.28 10.08 15.26
CA PRO A 307 22.41 9.55 14.47
C PRO A 307 22.02 8.49 13.45
N MET A 308 20.86 7.86 13.63
CA MET A 308 20.30 6.88 12.70
C MET A 308 19.54 7.50 11.50
N VAL A 309 19.54 8.83 11.37
CA VAL A 309 18.89 9.55 10.26
C VAL A 309 19.93 10.01 9.24
N GLU A 310 19.79 9.57 7.98
CA GLU A 310 20.34 10.34 6.86
C GLU A 310 19.45 11.58 6.64
N VAL A 311 19.81 12.67 7.33
CA VAL A 311 19.25 14.02 7.09
C VAL A 311 19.88 14.58 5.82
#